data_AF-A0A0D2KZV8-F1
#
_entry.id   AF-A0A0D2KZV8-F1
#
_cell.length_a   1.000
_cell.length_b   1.000
_cell.length_c   1.000
_cell.angle_alpha   90.00
_cell.angle_beta   90.00
_cell.angle_gamma   90.00
#
_symmetry.space_group_name_H-M   'P 1'
#
loop_
_entity.id
_entity.type
_entity.pdbx_description
1 polymer ?
#
loop_
_entity_poly.entity_id
_entity_poly.type
_entity_poly.pdbx_seq_one_letter_code
_entity_poly.pdbx_strand_id
1 'polypeptide(L)'
;MRVRNSAERVAQLTDELRVLETERDEAVKTAESCARTSVRLEEMIQLLERLALEKIKDGDEEGARQVLTEKASTREILERTNSRAQINYTLASKLADKIGSVQQRLVEQLGGASTGGSTAQPPRQQQQQQQPSLQEERRPAQAAGGDVSSSGGGGDFASSYAPRRPAWESSLEEARARIKQAEEAAAAEGRRTAWQARETIEEARERLRRQAVDSVQALMARYKRGEYVTEDELEWAQLEKRFIM
;
A
#
# COMPACT_ATOMS: atom_id res chain seq x y z
N MET A 1 -45.20 19.65 -2.29
CA MET A 1 -43.90 20.02 -2.92
C MET A 1 -42.73 20.00 -1.94
N ARG A 2 -42.81 20.51 -0.70
CA ARG A 2 -41.67 20.51 0.25
C ARG A 2 -41.09 19.13 0.59
N VAL A 3 -41.91 18.08 0.66
CA VAL A 3 -41.47 16.72 1.04
C VAL A 3 -40.62 16.05 -0.04
N ARG A 4 -40.92 16.27 -1.33
CA ARG A 4 -40.10 15.73 -2.45
C ARG A 4 -38.72 16.36 -2.48
N ASN A 5 -38.63 17.69 -2.29
CA ASN A 5 -37.35 18.39 -2.23
C ASN A 5 -36.49 17.97 -1.03
N SER A 6 -37.10 17.54 0.08
CA SER A 6 -36.36 17.02 1.25
C SER A 6 -35.82 15.62 0.99
N ALA A 7 -36.61 14.73 0.39
CA ALA A 7 -36.17 13.38 0.07
C ALA A 7 -35.03 13.36 -0.97
N GLU A 8 -35.13 14.18 -2.01
CA GLU A 8 -34.07 14.34 -3.03
C GLU A 8 -32.77 14.86 -2.42
N ARG A 9 -32.86 15.80 -1.47
CA ARG A 9 -31.68 16.39 -0.83
C ARG A 9 -31.03 15.44 0.18
N VAL A 10 -31.80 14.62 0.89
CA VAL A 10 -31.28 13.53 1.73
C VAL A 10 -30.56 12.49 0.89
N ALA A 11 -31.12 12.11 -0.27
CA ALA A 11 -30.46 11.20 -1.21
C ALA A 11 -29.11 11.78 -1.71
N GLN A 12 -29.11 13.04 -2.14
CA GLN A 12 -27.89 13.73 -2.57
C GLN A 12 -26.79 13.78 -1.50
N LEU A 13 -27.16 14.10 -0.25
CA LEU A 13 -26.20 14.15 0.86
C LEU A 13 -25.67 12.75 1.22
N THR A 14 -26.51 11.71 1.08
CA THR A 14 -26.10 10.33 1.32
C THR A 14 -25.11 9.85 0.26
N ASP A 15 -25.35 10.20 -1.02
CA ASP A 15 -24.43 9.90 -2.10
C ASP A 15 -23.12 10.68 -1.94
N GLU A 16 -23.17 11.97 -1.58
CA GLU A 16 -21.98 12.77 -1.28
C GLU A 16 -21.16 12.16 -0.14
N LEU A 17 -21.80 11.69 0.94
CA LEU A 17 -21.12 11.01 2.04
C LEU A 17 -20.37 9.77 1.56
N ARG A 18 -21.03 8.93 0.77
CA ARG A 18 -20.42 7.70 0.26
C ARG A 18 -19.19 7.98 -0.60
N VAL A 19 -19.25 9.00 -1.44
CA VAL A 19 -18.10 9.43 -2.26
C VAL A 19 -16.96 9.90 -1.36
N LEU A 20 -17.25 10.78 -0.40
CA LEU A 20 -16.23 11.32 0.52
C LEU A 20 -15.59 10.23 1.40
N GLU A 21 -16.37 9.27 1.87
CA GLU A 21 -15.87 8.11 2.63
C GLU A 21 -14.93 7.26 1.78
N THR A 22 -15.29 7.01 0.51
CA THR A 22 -14.45 6.27 -0.43
C THR A 22 -13.14 7.00 -0.71
N GLU A 23 -13.19 8.30 -1.00
CA GLU A 23 -12.00 9.14 -1.23
C GLU A 23 -11.09 9.18 0.00
N ARG A 24 -11.67 9.26 1.21
CA ARG A 24 -10.91 9.23 2.47
C ARG A 24 -10.18 7.89 2.61
N ASP A 25 -10.86 6.79 2.39
CA ASP A 25 -10.29 5.45 2.55
C ASP A 25 -9.18 5.19 1.52
N GLU A 26 -9.32 5.69 0.30
CA GLU A 26 -8.26 5.67 -0.72
C GLU A 26 -7.05 6.51 -0.32
N ALA A 27 -7.26 7.70 0.25
CA ALA A 27 -6.19 8.54 0.76
C ALA A 27 -5.44 7.85 1.92
N VAL A 28 -6.15 7.25 2.88
CA VAL A 28 -5.56 6.48 3.98
C VAL A 28 -4.77 5.29 3.44
N LYS A 29 -5.35 4.50 2.54
CA LYS A 29 -4.66 3.34 1.93
C LYS A 29 -3.37 3.75 1.22
N THR A 30 -3.38 4.89 0.54
CA THR A 30 -2.20 5.45 -0.10
C THR A 30 -1.16 5.88 0.93
N ALA A 31 -1.57 6.56 2.00
CA ALA A 31 -0.70 6.99 3.09
C ALA A 31 -0.03 5.79 3.79
N GLU A 32 -0.80 4.75 4.10
CA GLU A 32 -0.29 3.51 4.70
C GLU A 32 0.69 2.78 3.77
N SER A 33 0.39 2.72 2.47
CA SER A 33 1.31 2.14 1.50
C SER A 33 2.63 2.91 1.45
N CYS A 34 2.59 4.25 1.51
CA CYS A 34 3.79 5.07 1.60
C CYS A 34 4.54 4.83 2.91
N ALA A 35 3.84 4.78 4.05
CA ALA A 35 4.45 4.51 5.35
C ALA A 35 5.16 3.14 5.40
N ARG A 36 4.55 2.08 4.84
CA ARG A 36 5.18 0.76 4.71
C ARG A 36 6.45 0.82 3.87
N THR A 37 6.44 1.58 2.77
CA THR A 37 7.63 1.78 1.94
C THR A 37 8.71 2.56 2.69
N SER A 38 8.35 3.58 3.49
CA SER A 38 9.29 4.33 4.31
C SER A 38 10.04 3.44 5.29
N VAL A 39 9.36 2.50 5.97
CA VAL A 39 10.02 1.54 6.88
C VAL A 39 11.06 0.70 6.14
N ARG A 40 10.73 0.18 4.95
CA ARG A 40 11.68 -0.59 4.14
C ARG A 40 12.88 0.24 3.68
N LEU A 41 12.67 1.51 3.35
CA LEU A 41 13.75 2.43 2.98
C LEU A 41 14.65 2.75 4.18
N GLU A 42 14.09 2.88 5.39
CA GLU A 42 14.88 3.05 6.62
C GLU A 42 15.76 1.82 6.90
N GLU A 43 15.21 0.61 6.76
CA GLU A 43 15.97 -0.64 6.86
C GLU A 43 17.10 -0.69 5.82
N MET A 44 16.82 -0.31 4.57
CA MET A 44 17.81 -0.24 3.49
C MET A 44 18.93 0.75 3.81
N ILE A 45 18.59 1.93 4.34
CA ILE A 45 19.58 2.95 4.76
C ILE A 45 20.51 2.39 5.84
N GLN A 46 19.97 1.63 6.81
CA GLN A 46 20.78 0.98 7.84
C GLN A 46 21.70 -0.11 7.28
N LEU A 47 21.23 -0.88 6.29
CA LEU A 47 22.04 -1.89 5.61
C LEU A 47 23.18 -1.25 4.81
N LEU A 48 22.89 -0.20 4.03
CA LEU A 48 23.90 0.56 3.28
C LEU A 48 24.93 1.19 4.22
N GLU A 49 24.52 1.66 5.39
CA GLU A 49 25.45 2.17 6.40
C GLU A 49 26.40 1.10 6.93
N ARG A 50 25.89 -0.10 7.26
CA ARG A 50 26.73 -1.23 7.70
C ARG A 50 27.69 -1.67 6.60
N LEU A 51 27.21 -1.76 5.36
CA LEU A 51 28.01 -2.13 4.20
C LEU A 51 29.13 -1.12 3.94
N ALA A 52 28.83 0.19 4.01
CA ALA A 52 29.85 1.23 3.86
C ALA A 52 30.95 1.10 4.93
N LEU A 53 30.57 0.82 6.19
CA LEU A 53 31.54 0.60 7.27
C LEU A 53 32.38 -0.67 7.06
N GLU A 54 31.80 -1.74 6.52
CA GLU A 54 32.51 -2.97 6.17
C GLU A 54 33.53 -2.71 5.04
N LYS A 55 33.12 -2.00 3.99
CA LYS A 55 34.01 -1.60 2.89
C LYS A 55 35.20 -0.75 3.37
N ILE A 56 34.98 0.17 4.31
CA ILE A 56 36.06 0.94 4.93
C ILE A 56 37.02 0.03 5.70
N LYS A 57 36.50 -0.97 6.44
CA LYS A 57 37.34 -1.93 7.17
C LYS A 57 38.17 -2.80 6.25
N ASP A 58 37.63 -3.14 5.08
CA ASP A 58 38.32 -3.91 4.05
C ASP A 58 39.35 -3.09 3.26
N GLY A 59 39.44 -1.77 3.51
CA GLY A 59 40.32 -0.85 2.78
C GLY A 59 39.80 -0.45 1.39
N ASP A 60 38.55 -0.80 1.06
CA ASP A 60 37.88 -0.45 -0.20
C ASP A 60 37.17 0.91 -0.06
N GLU A 61 37.95 1.99 -0.08
CA GLU A 61 37.44 3.35 0.06
C GLU A 61 36.53 3.78 -1.10
N GLU A 62 36.78 3.30 -2.32
CA GLU A 62 35.98 3.63 -3.50
C GLU A 62 34.61 2.94 -3.41
N GLY A 63 34.56 1.67 -3.04
CA GLY A 63 33.33 0.94 -2.77
C GLY A 63 32.52 1.58 -1.65
N ALA A 64 33.18 2.01 -0.56
CA ALA A 64 32.51 2.72 0.53
C ALA A 64 31.86 4.04 0.06
N ARG A 65 32.53 4.82 -0.80
CA ARG A 65 31.97 6.07 -1.36
C ARG A 65 30.74 5.79 -2.22
N GLN A 66 30.78 4.76 -3.06
CA GLN A 66 29.63 4.37 -3.88
C GLN A 66 28.41 4.02 -3.02
N VAL A 67 28.60 3.19 -1.99
CA VAL A 67 27.54 2.81 -1.06
C VAL A 67 26.97 4.03 -0.31
N LEU A 68 27.82 5.00 0.05
CA LEU A 68 27.34 6.25 0.67
C LEU A 68 26.54 7.14 -0.29
N THR A 69 26.88 7.15 -1.59
CA THR A 69 26.06 7.82 -2.61
C THR A 69 24.70 7.15 -2.77
N GLU A 70 24.64 5.81 -2.76
CA GLU A 70 23.38 5.06 -2.77
C GLU A 70 22.55 5.28 -1.49
N LYS A 71 23.21 5.40 -0.34
CA LYS A 71 22.55 5.77 0.92
C LYS A 71 21.92 7.15 0.82
N ALA A 72 22.62 8.12 0.23
CA ALA A 72 22.11 9.47 0.03
C ALA A 72 20.88 9.47 -0.91
N SER A 73 20.94 8.76 -2.03
CA SER A 73 19.79 8.67 -2.95
C SER A 73 18.59 7.97 -2.32
N THR A 74 18.81 6.91 -1.55
CA THR A 74 17.75 6.19 -0.80
C THR A 74 17.11 7.10 0.25
N ARG A 75 17.90 7.95 0.92
CA ARG A 75 17.41 8.94 1.88
C ARG A 75 16.51 9.99 1.24
N GLU A 76 16.87 10.50 0.06
CA GLU A 76 16.01 11.42 -0.68
C GLU A 76 14.67 10.76 -1.07
N ILE A 77 14.70 9.49 -1.48
CA ILE A 77 13.47 8.74 -1.79
C ILE A 77 12.61 8.57 -0.54
N LEU A 78 13.22 8.29 0.62
CA LEU A 78 12.53 8.22 1.90
C LEU A 78 11.84 9.55 2.24
N GLU A 79 12.55 10.67 2.12
CA GLU A 79 11.99 12.00 2.39
C GLU A 79 10.79 12.33 1.48
N ARG A 80 10.90 12.05 0.17
CA ARG A 80 9.79 12.22 -0.78
C ARG A 80 8.60 11.32 -0.43
N THR A 81 8.86 10.06 -0.06
CA THR A 81 7.83 9.09 0.31
C THR A 81 7.11 9.50 1.59
N ASN A 82 7.85 10.01 2.58
CA ASN A 82 7.31 10.49 3.83
C ASN A 82 6.46 11.76 3.64
N SER A 83 6.96 12.73 2.86
CA SER A 83 6.19 13.92 2.48
C SER A 83 4.87 13.54 1.79
N ARG A 84 4.91 12.59 0.86
CA ARG A 84 3.70 12.06 0.21
C ARG A 84 2.73 11.39 1.20
N ALA A 85 3.23 10.62 2.17
CA ALA A 85 2.39 10.03 3.21
C ALA A 85 1.70 11.12 4.05
N GLN A 86 2.44 12.14 4.47
CA GLN A 86 1.91 13.28 5.25
C GLN A 86 0.82 14.05 4.49
N ILE A 87 1.02 14.29 3.19
CA ILE A 87 0.00 14.92 2.34
C ILE A 87 -1.29 14.09 2.31
N ASN A 88 -1.18 12.78 2.17
CA ASN A 88 -2.34 11.89 2.12
C ASN A 88 -3.06 11.79 3.47
N TYR A 89 -2.34 11.75 4.60
CA TYR A 89 -2.96 11.82 5.92
C TYR A 89 -3.65 13.17 6.17
N THR A 90 -3.05 14.26 5.71
CA THR A 90 -3.66 15.59 5.80
C THR A 90 -4.94 15.67 4.97
N LEU A 91 -4.94 15.09 3.77
CA LEU A 91 -6.12 14.97 2.92
C LEU A 91 -7.22 14.14 3.61
N ALA A 92 -6.87 12.97 4.15
CA ALA A 92 -7.80 12.12 4.88
C ALA A 92 -8.44 12.84 6.08
N SER A 93 -7.66 13.64 6.82
CA SER A 93 -8.17 14.47 7.92
C SER A 93 -9.18 15.51 7.43
N LYS A 94 -8.86 16.23 6.35
CA LYS A 94 -9.79 17.22 5.76
C LYS A 94 -11.08 16.57 5.26
N LEU A 95 -10.98 15.37 4.67
CA LEU A 95 -12.14 14.59 4.23
C LEU A 95 -12.99 14.14 5.43
N ALA A 96 -12.36 13.73 6.54
CA ALA A 96 -13.08 13.39 7.77
C ALA A 96 -13.87 14.58 8.34
N ASP A 97 -13.28 15.78 8.35
CA ASP A 97 -13.98 17.01 8.76
C ASP A 97 -15.18 17.33 7.85
N LYS A 98 -15.01 17.14 6.53
CA LYS A 98 -16.08 17.33 5.55
C LYS A 98 -17.19 16.29 5.71
N ILE A 99 -16.85 15.02 5.91
CA ILE A 99 -17.81 13.94 6.21
C ILE A 99 -18.62 14.31 7.45
N GLY A 100 -17.97 14.74 8.54
CA GLY A 100 -18.67 15.18 9.75
C GLY A 100 -19.64 16.33 9.49
N SER A 101 -19.23 17.31 8.67
CA SER A 101 -20.08 18.43 8.27
C SER A 101 -21.31 18.00 7.44
N VAL A 102 -21.14 17.03 6.53
CA VAL A 102 -22.24 16.51 5.71
C VAL A 102 -23.17 15.61 6.54
N GLN A 103 -22.64 14.79 7.45
CA GLN A 103 -23.43 14.02 8.41
C GLN A 103 -24.30 14.92 9.28
N GLN A 104 -23.75 16.04 9.78
CA GLN A 104 -24.50 17.02 10.53
C GLN A 104 -25.66 17.61 9.71
N ARG A 105 -25.41 17.98 8.44
CA ARG A 105 -26.46 18.48 7.53
C ARG A 105 -27.53 17.43 7.23
N LEU A 106 -27.15 16.15 7.13
CA LEU A 106 -28.08 15.05 6.93
C LEU A 106 -29.00 14.89 8.15
N VAL A 107 -28.43 14.95 9.36
CA VAL A 107 -29.18 14.90 10.62
C VAL A 107 -30.11 16.10 10.75
N GLU A 108 -29.67 17.31 10.41
CA GLU A 108 -30.51 18.51 10.40
C GLU A 108 -31.71 18.39 9.43
N GLN A 109 -31.52 17.73 8.29
CA GLN A 109 -32.61 17.49 7.33
C GLN A 109 -33.57 16.39 7.75
N LEU A 110 -33.08 15.35 8.44
CA LEU A 110 -33.90 14.25 8.96
C LEU A 110 -34.62 14.62 10.27
N GLY A 111 -34.00 15.46 11.11
CA GLY A 111 -34.53 15.94 12.39
C GLY A 111 -35.35 17.24 12.31
N GLY A 112 -35.49 17.83 11.12
CA GLY A 112 -36.19 19.10 10.88
C GLY A 112 -37.72 19.09 11.03
N ALA A 113 -38.31 18.01 11.53
CA ALA A 113 -39.71 17.97 11.94
C ALA A 113 -39.82 17.46 13.38
N SER A 114 -39.92 18.40 14.32
CA SER A 114 -40.31 18.25 15.75
C SER A 114 -39.16 18.27 16.77
N THR A 115 -39.06 19.40 17.47
CA THR A 115 -38.83 19.56 18.93
C THR A 115 -37.56 18.91 19.52
N GLY A 116 -36.56 19.66 19.99
CA GLY A 116 -36.69 20.49 21.19
C GLY A 116 -36.52 19.63 22.45
N GLY A 117 -35.27 19.36 22.87
CA GLY A 117 -34.98 18.58 24.06
C GLY A 117 -33.47 18.47 24.34
N SER A 118 -33.03 19.21 25.35
CA SER A 118 -31.68 19.27 25.94
C SER A 118 -30.93 17.93 26.02
N THR A 119 -29.61 17.95 25.78
CA THR A 119 -28.57 17.85 26.83
C THR A 119 -27.17 17.59 26.27
N ALA A 120 -26.19 18.21 26.92
CA ALA A 120 -24.81 17.77 27.14
C ALA A 120 -23.91 17.55 25.91
N GLN A 121 -23.04 18.52 25.58
CA GLN A 121 -21.67 18.64 26.10
C GLN A 121 -20.66 17.80 25.26
N PRO A 122 -19.67 18.44 24.60
CA PRO A 122 -18.70 17.74 23.79
C PRO A 122 -17.73 16.95 24.68
N PRO A 123 -17.38 15.69 24.35
CA PRO A 123 -16.28 15.02 25.02
C PRO A 123 -14.96 15.68 24.60
N ARG A 124 -14.38 16.42 25.55
CA ARG A 124 -12.94 16.61 25.63
C ARG A 124 -12.28 15.22 25.70
N GLN A 125 -11.61 14.79 24.64
CA GLN A 125 -10.47 13.88 24.74
C GLN A 125 -9.23 14.75 24.56
N GLN A 126 -8.74 15.38 25.63
CA GLN A 126 -7.67 14.84 26.47
C GLN A 126 -6.58 14.13 25.67
N GLN A 127 -5.53 14.91 25.43
CA GLN A 127 -4.13 14.48 25.40
C GLN A 127 -3.90 13.21 26.25
N GLN A 128 -3.48 12.14 25.60
CA GLN A 128 -2.46 11.27 26.16
C GLN A 128 -1.32 11.16 25.15
N GLN A 129 -0.34 12.03 25.34
CA GLN A 129 1.05 11.69 25.06
C GLN A 129 1.40 10.45 25.87
N GLN A 130 1.65 9.32 25.21
CA GLN A 130 2.46 8.24 25.76
C GLN A 130 3.39 7.73 24.66
N GLN A 131 4.62 8.25 24.68
CA GLN A 131 5.83 7.50 24.36
C GLN A 131 6.62 7.33 25.68
N PRO A 132 7.70 6.55 25.74
CA PRO A 132 7.74 5.09 25.73
C PRO A 132 8.43 4.57 27.01
N SER A 133 7.84 3.62 27.72
CA SER A 133 8.56 2.95 28.81
C SER A 133 9.48 1.88 28.25
N LEU A 134 10.77 2.21 28.15
CA LEU A 134 11.88 1.27 28.17
C LEU A 134 11.76 0.39 29.43
N GLN A 135 11.44 -0.89 29.26
CA GLN A 135 11.68 -1.90 30.29
C GLN A 135 12.76 -2.87 29.79
N GLU A 136 13.95 -2.54 30.26
CA GLU A 136 15.16 -3.32 30.29
C GLU A 136 14.96 -4.53 31.22
N GLU A 137 14.73 -5.72 30.66
CA GLU A 137 14.78 -6.97 31.43
C GLU A 137 16.05 -7.74 31.06
N ARG A 138 17.05 -7.61 31.94
CA ARG A 138 18.29 -8.39 31.94
C ARG A 138 18.13 -9.67 32.78
N ARG A 139 18.51 -10.79 32.15
CA ARG A 139 19.25 -11.97 32.70
C ARG A 139 18.49 -13.00 33.58
N PRO A 140 19.05 -14.22 33.85
CA PRO A 140 20.00 -15.06 33.09
C PRO A 140 19.69 -16.60 33.09
N ALA A 141 20.46 -17.33 32.26
CA ALA A 141 21.08 -18.67 32.44
C ALA A 141 20.24 -19.98 32.63
N GLN A 142 20.52 -20.98 31.76
CA GLN A 142 21.02 -22.35 32.03
C GLN A 142 20.69 -23.28 30.83
N ALA A 143 21.67 -23.84 30.12
CA ALA A 143 22.43 -25.08 30.40
C ALA A 143 21.67 -26.37 30.03
N ALA A 144 21.99 -26.92 28.85
CA ALA A 144 21.98 -28.34 28.47
C ALA A 144 22.76 -28.39 27.12
N GLY A 145 23.81 -29.16 26.92
CA GLY A 145 24.03 -30.53 27.36
C GLY A 145 23.92 -31.43 26.13
N GLY A 146 25.03 -32.02 25.70
CA GLY A 146 25.11 -33.06 24.68
C GLY A 146 25.81 -32.60 23.40
N ASP A 147 26.66 -33.40 22.75
CA ASP A 147 27.27 -34.64 23.17
C ASP A 147 28.50 -34.86 22.27
N VAL A 148 29.49 -35.54 22.82
CA VAL A 148 30.70 -35.96 22.13
C VAL A 148 30.35 -37.10 21.17
N SER A 149 30.77 -36.98 19.91
CA SER A 149 30.99 -38.16 19.06
C SER A 149 32.19 -37.94 18.16
N SER A 150 33.32 -38.38 18.71
CA SER A 150 34.51 -38.81 17.98
C SER A 150 34.14 -39.99 17.07
N SER A 151 34.44 -39.89 15.79
CA SER A 151 34.75 -41.07 14.98
C SER A 151 35.93 -40.76 14.08
N GLY A 152 37.01 -41.50 14.32
CA GLY A 152 38.24 -41.41 13.56
C GLY A 152 38.06 -41.95 12.15
N GLY A 153 38.83 -41.36 11.23
CA GLY A 153 39.08 -41.90 9.91
C GLY A 153 40.51 -41.55 9.54
N GLY A 154 41.45 -42.44 9.90
CA GLY A 154 42.79 -42.44 9.35
C GLY A 154 42.73 -42.75 7.85
N GLY A 155 43.49 -42.01 7.07
CA GLY A 155 43.62 -42.20 5.63
C GLY A 155 44.80 -41.40 5.11
N ASP A 156 45.85 -42.12 4.75
CA ASP A 156 47.17 -41.66 4.36
C ASP A 156 47.22 -40.73 3.14
N PHE A 157 48.09 -39.73 3.25
CA PHE A 157 49.18 -39.41 2.32
C PHE A 157 48.90 -39.47 0.80
N ALA A 158 48.40 -38.37 0.24
CA ALA A 158 48.78 -37.90 -1.11
C ALA A 158 48.63 -36.38 -1.18
N SER A 159 49.71 -35.69 -0.82
CA SER A 159 49.86 -34.24 -0.85
C SER A 159 49.88 -33.71 -2.29
N SER A 160 48.71 -33.36 -2.83
CA SER A 160 48.57 -32.31 -3.82
C SER A 160 48.20 -31.01 -3.09
N TYR A 161 49.14 -30.08 -3.02
CA TYR A 161 48.96 -28.74 -2.44
C TYR A 161 47.97 -27.92 -3.29
N ALA A 162 46.68 -28.17 -3.11
CA ALA A 162 45.65 -27.18 -3.43
C ALA A 162 45.46 -26.32 -2.17
N PRO A 163 45.64 -25.00 -2.21
CA PRO A 163 45.38 -24.14 -1.06
C PRO A 163 43.91 -24.32 -0.65
N ARG A 164 43.68 -24.88 0.55
CA ARG A 164 42.33 -25.02 1.10
C ARG A 164 41.74 -23.62 1.26
N ARG A 165 40.66 -23.34 0.54
CA ARG A 165 39.86 -22.14 0.77
C ARG A 165 39.41 -22.10 2.24
N PRO A 166 39.44 -20.93 2.89
CA PRO A 166 38.95 -20.79 4.26
C PRO A 166 37.46 -21.17 4.33
N ALA A 167 37.03 -21.85 5.40
CA ALA A 167 35.65 -22.30 5.56
C ALA A 167 34.61 -21.16 5.53
N TRP A 168 35.00 -19.94 5.88
CA TRP A 168 34.13 -18.76 5.81
C TRP A 168 33.82 -18.33 4.36
N GLU A 169 34.70 -18.62 3.41
CA GLU A 169 34.53 -18.26 2.00
C GLU A 169 33.39 -19.08 1.37
N SER A 170 33.32 -20.38 1.70
CA SER A 170 32.20 -21.25 1.31
C SER A 170 30.88 -20.80 1.95
N SER A 171 30.91 -20.33 3.21
CA SER A 171 29.71 -19.82 3.88
C SER A 171 29.20 -18.52 3.25
N LEU A 172 30.09 -17.65 2.74
CA LEU A 172 29.71 -16.44 2.02
C LEU A 172 29.14 -16.75 0.64
N GLU A 173 29.71 -17.71 -0.09
CA GLU A 173 29.17 -18.17 -1.37
C GLU A 173 27.76 -18.76 -1.19
N GLU A 174 27.52 -19.55 -0.15
CA GLU A 174 26.20 -20.09 0.18
C GLU A 174 25.20 -19.00 0.57
N ALA A 175 25.63 -18.00 1.36
CA ALA A 175 24.79 -16.86 1.71
C ALA A 175 24.40 -16.02 0.48
N ARG A 176 25.35 -15.77 -0.43
CA ARG A 176 25.09 -15.07 -1.71
C ARG A 176 24.14 -15.86 -2.59
N ALA A 177 24.27 -17.18 -2.66
CA ALA A 177 23.36 -18.03 -3.41
C ALA A 177 21.92 -17.96 -2.85
N ARG A 178 21.76 -17.95 -1.53
CA ARG A 178 20.44 -17.79 -0.88
C ARG A 178 19.81 -16.43 -1.15
N ILE A 179 20.60 -15.35 -1.12
CA ILE A 179 20.11 -14.00 -1.45
C ILE A 179 19.65 -13.95 -2.89
N LYS A 180 20.46 -14.44 -3.84
CA LYS A 180 20.09 -14.49 -5.25
C LYS A 180 18.81 -15.30 -5.48
N GLN A 181 18.66 -16.44 -4.80
CA GLN A 181 17.46 -17.27 -4.90
C GLN A 181 16.22 -16.55 -4.34
N ALA A 182 16.37 -15.81 -3.23
CA ALA A 182 15.29 -15.01 -2.64
C ALA A 182 14.88 -13.85 -3.57
N GLU A 183 15.84 -13.18 -4.20
CA GLU A 183 15.59 -12.12 -5.18
C GLU A 183 14.88 -12.66 -6.42
N GLU A 184 15.31 -13.80 -6.96
CA GLU A 184 14.65 -14.46 -8.09
C GLU A 184 13.21 -14.89 -7.76
N ALA A 185 12.98 -15.40 -6.54
CA ALA A 185 11.65 -15.76 -6.06
C ALA A 185 10.76 -14.52 -5.92
N ALA A 186 11.25 -13.44 -5.32
CA ALA A 186 10.52 -12.18 -5.19
C ALA A 186 10.21 -11.57 -6.57
N ALA A 187 11.16 -11.61 -7.51
CA ALA A 187 10.96 -11.14 -8.87
C ALA A 187 9.93 -12.01 -9.63
N ALA A 188 9.92 -13.32 -9.42
CA ALA A 188 8.94 -14.22 -10.01
C ALA A 188 7.53 -13.96 -9.44
N GLU A 189 7.40 -13.73 -8.14
CA GLU A 189 6.15 -13.35 -7.49
C GLU A 189 5.64 -12.00 -8.00
N GLY A 190 6.52 -11.00 -8.13
CA GLY A 190 6.19 -9.70 -8.71
C GLY A 190 5.68 -9.80 -10.16
N ARG A 191 6.27 -10.68 -10.98
CA ARG A 191 5.78 -10.93 -12.34
C ARG A 191 4.40 -11.60 -12.35
N ARG A 192 4.14 -12.55 -11.44
CA ARG A 192 2.85 -13.23 -11.33
C ARG A 192 1.74 -12.29 -10.89
N THR A 193 2.00 -11.46 -9.88
CA THR A 193 1.01 -10.47 -9.40
C THR A 193 0.72 -9.41 -10.45
N ALA A 194 1.75 -8.94 -11.18
CA ALA A 194 1.56 -8.01 -12.30
C ALA A 194 0.74 -8.63 -13.44
N TRP A 195 0.93 -9.92 -13.73
CA TRP A 195 0.14 -10.63 -14.74
C TRP A 195 -1.33 -10.79 -14.32
N GLN A 196 -1.58 -11.20 -13.07
CA GLN A 196 -2.94 -11.27 -12.50
C GLN A 196 -3.64 -9.90 -12.49
N ALA A 197 -2.91 -8.83 -12.14
CA ALA A 197 -3.46 -7.47 -12.19
C ALA A 197 -3.86 -7.08 -13.62
N ARG A 198 -3.07 -7.46 -14.64
CA ARG A 198 -3.43 -7.22 -16.05
C ARG A 198 -4.69 -8.00 -16.45
N GLU A 199 -4.80 -9.26 -16.07
CA GLU A 199 -6.00 -10.08 -16.32
C GLU A 199 -7.24 -9.44 -15.71
N THR A 200 -7.19 -9.06 -14.42
CA THR A 200 -8.35 -8.45 -13.75
C THR A 200 -8.76 -7.11 -14.37
N ILE A 201 -7.80 -6.30 -14.84
CA ILE A 201 -8.06 -5.05 -15.56
C ILE A 201 -8.71 -5.34 -16.93
N GLU A 202 -8.23 -6.35 -17.64
CA GLU A 202 -8.78 -6.74 -18.94
C GLU A 202 -10.21 -7.27 -18.82
N GLU A 203 -10.49 -8.12 -17.83
CA GLU A 203 -11.84 -8.57 -17.51
C GLU A 203 -12.77 -7.41 -17.13
N ALA A 204 -12.28 -6.45 -16.33
CA ALA A 204 -13.07 -5.26 -15.96
C ALA A 204 -13.38 -4.41 -17.20
N ARG A 205 -12.42 -4.24 -18.11
CA ARG A 205 -12.64 -3.57 -19.40
C ARG A 205 -13.65 -4.31 -20.25
N GLU A 206 -13.60 -5.63 -20.30
CA GLU A 206 -14.56 -6.42 -21.06
C GLU A 206 -15.97 -6.32 -20.48
N ARG A 207 -16.11 -6.35 -19.15
CA ARG A 207 -17.38 -6.09 -18.47
C ARG A 207 -17.95 -4.72 -18.83
N LEU A 208 -17.12 -3.67 -18.81
CA LEU A 208 -17.54 -2.33 -19.21
C LEU A 208 -17.96 -2.27 -20.69
N ARG A 209 -17.22 -2.92 -21.60
CA ARG A 209 -17.62 -3.01 -23.02
C ARG A 209 -18.96 -3.71 -23.19
N ARG A 210 -19.21 -4.82 -22.49
CA ARG A 210 -20.50 -5.52 -22.53
C ARG A 210 -21.63 -4.64 -22.02
N GLN A 211 -21.43 -3.95 -20.89
CA GLN A 211 -22.40 -2.99 -20.35
C GLN A 211 -22.71 -1.84 -21.32
N ALA A 212 -21.70 -1.31 -22.02
CA ALA A 212 -21.89 -0.26 -23.01
C ALA A 212 -22.65 -0.77 -24.25
N VAL A 213 -22.39 -2.01 -24.70
CA VAL A 213 -23.17 -2.64 -25.77
C VAL A 213 -24.63 -2.84 -25.34
N ASP A 214 -24.84 -3.38 -24.14
CA ASP A 214 -26.18 -3.65 -23.60
C ASP A 214 -26.99 -2.35 -23.41
N SER A 215 -26.35 -1.27 -22.95
CA SER A 215 -27.01 0.02 -22.77
C SER A 215 -27.41 0.65 -24.11
N VAL A 216 -26.53 0.60 -25.12
CA VAL A 216 -26.85 1.06 -26.49
C VAL A 216 -27.97 0.21 -27.10
N GLN A 217 -27.95 -1.12 -26.92
CA GLN A 217 -29.02 -2.00 -27.40
C GLN A 217 -30.36 -1.70 -26.73
N ALA A 218 -30.35 -1.49 -25.40
CA ALA A 218 -31.55 -1.14 -24.65
C ALA A 218 -32.13 0.22 -25.10
N LEU A 219 -31.28 1.22 -25.33
CA LEU A 219 -31.68 2.56 -25.80
C LEU A 219 -32.27 2.49 -27.22
N MET A 220 -31.64 1.74 -28.12
CA MET A 220 -32.16 1.50 -29.47
C MET A 220 -33.49 0.72 -29.46
N ALA A 221 -33.67 -0.21 -28.52
CA ALA A 221 -34.94 -0.94 -28.36
C ALA A 221 -36.06 -0.01 -27.87
N ARG A 222 -35.78 0.89 -26.91
CA ARG A 222 -36.74 1.91 -26.44
C ARG A 222 -37.15 2.85 -27.59
N TYR A 223 -36.17 3.35 -28.34
CA TYR A 223 -36.42 4.18 -29.52
C TYR A 223 -37.34 3.46 -30.55
N LYS A 224 -37.06 2.19 -30.85
CA LYS A 224 -37.91 1.39 -31.76
C LYS A 224 -39.33 1.16 -31.27
N ARG A 225 -39.56 1.16 -29.95
CA ARG A 225 -40.90 1.06 -29.35
C ARG A 225 -41.67 2.39 -29.35
N GLY A 226 -41.07 3.47 -29.84
CA GLY A 226 -41.68 4.80 -29.84
C GLY A 226 -41.70 5.44 -28.44
N GLU A 227 -40.92 4.91 -27.49
CA GLU A 227 -40.69 5.59 -26.22
C GLU A 227 -39.88 6.87 -26.46
N TYR A 228 -40.15 7.92 -25.67
CA TYR A 228 -39.38 9.15 -25.73
C TYR A 228 -37.91 8.86 -25.34
N VAL A 229 -37.01 9.23 -26.23
CA VAL A 229 -35.55 9.17 -26.09
C VAL A 229 -35.05 10.56 -26.49
N THR A 230 -34.19 11.17 -25.68
CA THR A 230 -33.71 12.52 -25.97
C THR A 230 -32.75 12.52 -27.18
N GLU A 231 -32.60 13.67 -27.83
CA GLU A 231 -31.60 13.83 -28.91
C GLU A 231 -30.18 13.53 -28.38
N ASP A 232 -29.85 14.01 -27.18
CA ASP A 232 -28.57 13.74 -26.51
C ASP A 232 -28.33 12.23 -26.29
N GLU A 233 -29.36 11.46 -25.92
CA GLU A 233 -29.30 10.01 -25.72
C GLU A 233 -29.04 9.26 -27.04
N LEU A 234 -29.62 9.73 -28.14
CA LEU A 234 -29.43 9.20 -29.48
C LEU A 234 -28.05 9.54 -30.05
N GLU A 235 -27.58 10.77 -29.86
CA GLU A 235 -26.23 11.19 -30.26
C GLU A 235 -25.16 10.41 -29.50
N TRP A 236 -25.35 10.26 -28.19
CA TRP A 236 -24.46 9.45 -27.35
C TRP A 236 -24.42 7.99 -27.85
N ALA A 237 -25.57 7.36 -28.09
CA ALA A 237 -25.62 5.99 -28.59
C ALA A 237 -24.99 5.81 -29.98
N GLN A 238 -25.08 6.82 -30.86
CA GLN A 238 -24.42 6.80 -32.18
C GLN A 238 -22.91 6.97 -32.07
N LEU A 239 -22.43 7.81 -31.17
CA LEU A 239 -21.00 7.98 -30.87
C LEU A 239 -20.42 6.72 -30.24
N GLU A 240 -21.09 6.16 -29.24
CA GLU A 240 -20.68 4.94 -28.54
C GLU A 240 -20.63 3.75 -29.51
N LYS A 241 -21.60 3.64 -30.43
CA LYS A 241 -21.61 2.61 -31.49
C LYS A 241 -20.43 2.73 -32.46
N ARG A 242 -19.95 3.95 -32.74
CA ARG A 242 -18.73 4.17 -33.56
C ARG A 242 -17.44 3.84 -32.82
N PHE A 243 -17.46 3.90 -31.49
CA PHE A 243 -16.27 3.64 -30.66
C PHE A 243 -16.13 2.15 -30.30
N ILE A 244 -17.25 1.42 -30.28
CA ILE A 244 -17.31 -0.02 -29.99
C ILE A 244 -17.00 -0.89 -31.22
N MET A 245 -17.33 -0.42 -32.44
CA MET A 245 -17.00 -1.10 -33.71
C MET A 245 -15.59 -0.77 -34.20
#